data_AF-A0A1S8NEA1-F1
#
_entry.id   AF-A0A1S8NEA1-F1
#
_cell.length_a   1.000
_cell.length_b   1.000
_cell.length_c   1.000
_cell.angle_alpha   90.00
_cell.angle_beta   90.00
_cell.angle_gamma   90.00
#
_symmetry.space_group_name_H-M   'P 1'
#
loop_
_entity.id
_entity.type
_entity.pdbx_description
1 polymer ?
#
loop_
_entity_poly.entity_id
_entity_poly.type
_entity_poly.pdbx_seq_one_letter_code
_entity_poly.pdbx_strand_id
1 'polypeptide(L)'
;MKKLLKMEMYEISHNYIYLFMIGIAIVYGIYSGYGNLEMNNYNLSIGGYEALILMLDDAPGTCILISAFPALLIGKSFSNRTLISKIAYGNSRGSVFFSKAISILIITTAVMLIYSFSGAFAVTIKYGWNAPAGVNIIILMKILICTTLLYLAIFSIIIFFGVIFRDNLKTVIVSVITILMNAIYLFVARTMNLPLYMHPMNLLRVILTHNSIFQFISFSLEGIILLGIILTLSYNIFRNCELK
;
A
#
# COMPACT_ATOMS: atom_id res chain seq x y z
N MET A 1 -15.09 -15.44 -12.38
CA MET A 1 -14.06 -14.57 -11.76
C MET A 1 -12.80 -14.38 -12.62
N LYS A 2 -12.10 -15.44 -13.07
CA LYS A 2 -10.83 -15.33 -13.82
C LYS A 2 -10.88 -14.39 -15.06
N LYS A 3 -11.95 -14.46 -15.86
CA LYS A 3 -12.14 -13.59 -17.03
C LYS A 3 -12.32 -12.11 -16.66
N LEU A 4 -13.09 -11.83 -15.59
CA LEU A 4 -13.29 -10.48 -15.06
C LEU A 4 -11.99 -9.88 -14.53
N LEU A 5 -11.22 -10.67 -13.78
CA LEU A 5 -9.93 -10.21 -13.25
C LEU A 5 -8.94 -9.91 -14.39
N LYS A 6 -8.90 -10.75 -15.43
CA LYS A 6 -8.09 -10.47 -16.62
C LYS A 6 -8.50 -9.17 -17.31
N MET A 7 -9.80 -8.91 -17.42
CA MET A 7 -10.32 -7.66 -17.98
C MET A 7 -9.92 -6.44 -17.12
N GLU A 8 -10.09 -6.51 -15.80
CA GLU A 8 -9.69 -5.42 -14.89
C GLU A 8 -8.19 -5.13 -14.95
N MET A 9 -7.35 -6.17 -14.97
CA MET A 9 -5.90 -6.02 -15.10
C MET A 9 -5.51 -5.38 -16.43
N TYR A 10 -6.19 -5.74 -17.52
CA TYR A 10 -5.97 -5.15 -18.83
C TYR A 10 -6.40 -3.68 -18.89
N GLU A 11 -7.57 -3.36 -18.34
CA GLU A 11 -8.08 -1.99 -18.26
C GLU A 11 -7.13 -1.08 -17.48
N ILE A 12 -6.58 -1.57 -16.36
CA ILE A 12 -5.69 -0.77 -15.51
C ILE A 12 -4.29 -0.66 -16.13
N SER A 13 -3.75 -1.73 -16.72
CA SER A 13 -2.41 -1.68 -17.33
C SER A 13 -2.31 -0.71 -18.51
N HIS A 14 -3.42 -0.50 -19.23
CA HIS A 14 -3.51 0.45 -20.34
C HIS A 14 -4.03 1.83 -19.91
N ASN A 15 -4.24 2.05 -18.62
CA ASN A 15 -4.68 3.33 -18.11
C ASN A 15 -3.48 4.25 -17.86
N TYR A 16 -3.48 5.42 -18.49
CA TYR A 16 -2.44 6.44 -18.30
C TYR A 16 -2.24 6.83 -16.83
N ILE A 17 -3.30 6.80 -16.02
CA ILE A 17 -3.21 7.09 -14.58
C ILE A 17 -2.29 6.08 -13.87
N TYR A 18 -2.35 4.80 -14.26
CA TYR A 18 -1.52 3.76 -13.67
C TYR A 18 -0.06 3.86 -14.13
N LEU A 19 0.18 4.13 -15.41
CA LEU A 19 1.53 4.40 -15.92
C LEU A 19 2.15 5.61 -15.23
N PHE A 20 1.36 6.66 -15.00
CA PHE A 20 1.78 7.85 -14.27
C PHE A 20 2.11 7.54 -12.80
N MET A 21 1.31 6.70 -12.12
CA MET A 21 1.64 6.22 -10.77
C MET A 21 2.98 5.52 -10.70
N ILE A 22 3.28 4.61 -11.65
CA ILE A 22 4.58 3.92 -11.71
C ILE A 22 5.70 4.95 -11.91
N GLY A 23 5.52 5.89 -12.84
CA GLY A 23 6.49 6.95 -13.11
C GLY A 23 6.80 7.78 -11.86
N ILE A 24 5.77 8.23 -11.13
CA ILE A 24 5.94 8.97 -9.87
C ILE A 24 6.67 8.10 -8.84
N ALA A 25 6.28 6.83 -8.68
CA ALA A 25 6.90 5.94 -7.70
C ALA A 25 8.40 5.76 -7.95
N ILE A 26 8.83 5.63 -9.22
CA ILE A 26 10.24 5.49 -9.58
C ILE A 26 10.99 6.80 -9.32
N VAL A 27 10.49 7.93 -9.83
CA VAL A 27 11.17 9.23 -9.72
C VAL A 27 11.28 9.65 -8.24
N TYR A 28 10.17 9.54 -7.50
CA TYR A 28 10.13 9.88 -6.09
C TYR A 28 10.96 8.90 -5.24
N GLY A 29 10.99 7.61 -5.59
CA GLY A 29 11.83 6.61 -4.93
C GLY A 29 13.33 6.88 -5.08
N ILE A 30 13.77 7.21 -6.31
CA ILE A 30 15.15 7.60 -6.57
C ILE A 30 15.51 8.89 -5.80
N TYR A 31 14.65 9.89 -5.86
CA TYR A 31 14.86 11.16 -5.15
C TYR A 31 14.96 10.97 -3.63
N SER A 32 14.02 10.24 -3.03
CA SER A 32 14.03 9.90 -1.60
C SER A 32 15.27 9.09 -1.22
N GLY A 33 15.73 8.18 -2.09
CA GLY A 33 16.94 7.41 -1.87
C GLY A 33 18.21 8.26 -1.77
N TYR A 34 18.35 9.24 -2.67
CA TYR A 34 19.45 10.19 -2.59
C TYR A 34 19.31 11.16 -1.41
N GLY A 35 18.10 11.64 -1.10
CA GLY A 35 17.88 12.51 0.06
C GLY A 35 18.24 11.84 1.39
N ASN A 36 17.88 10.56 1.55
CA ASN A 36 18.24 9.78 2.74
C ASN A 36 19.75 9.50 2.85
N LEU A 37 20.50 9.56 1.75
CA LEU A 37 21.96 9.48 1.77
C LEU A 37 22.62 10.74 2.32
N GLU A 38 22.04 11.92 2.05
CA GLU A 38 22.60 13.22 2.44
C GLU A 38 22.29 13.60 3.89
N MET A 39 21.22 13.05 4.47
CA MET A 39 20.82 13.31 5.88
C MET A 39 21.69 12.62 6.93
N ASN A 40 22.67 11.80 6.53
CA ASN A 40 23.53 11.12 7.48
C ASN A 40 24.65 12.07 7.96
N ASN A 41 24.44 12.71 9.12
CA ASN A 41 25.37 13.64 9.79
C ASN A 41 26.79 13.10 10.07
N TYR A 42 27.09 11.84 9.72
CA TYR A 42 28.34 11.14 10.06
C TYR A 42 29.19 10.69 8.86
N ASN A 43 28.88 11.08 7.61
CA ASN A 43 29.67 10.72 6.41
C ASN A 43 29.94 9.20 6.22
N LEU A 44 29.12 8.33 6.82
CA LEU A 44 29.20 6.88 6.63
C LEU A 44 28.31 6.49 5.44
N SER A 45 28.89 5.78 4.47
CA SER A 45 28.18 5.29 3.28
C SER A 45 27.09 4.30 3.68
N ILE A 46 25.84 4.76 3.66
CA ILE A 46 24.66 3.91 3.87
C ILE A 46 24.59 2.90 2.72
N GLY A 47 24.53 1.61 3.07
CA GLY A 47 24.34 0.53 2.10
C GLY A 47 22.92 0.48 1.53
N GLY A 48 22.75 -0.17 0.38
CA GLY A 48 21.42 -0.40 -0.22
C GLY A 48 20.39 -1.06 0.73
N TYR A 49 20.85 -1.92 1.66
CA TYR A 49 19.98 -2.52 2.67
C TYR A 49 19.37 -1.50 3.64
N GLU A 50 20.19 -0.61 4.18
CA GLU A 50 19.75 0.42 5.12
C GLU A 50 18.84 1.44 4.43
N ALA A 51 19.15 1.80 3.17
CA ALA A 51 18.27 2.64 2.35
C ALA A 51 16.88 2.01 2.16
N LEU A 52 16.80 0.68 1.95
CA LEU A 52 15.53 -0.03 1.87
C LEU A 52 14.75 0.07 3.18
N ILE A 53 15.40 -0.10 4.33
CA ILE A 53 14.75 0.02 5.64
C ILE A 53 14.21 1.44 5.84
N LEU A 54 15.02 2.47 5.52
CA LEU A 54 14.62 3.87 5.65
C LEU A 54 13.43 4.22 4.73
N MET A 55 13.39 3.67 3.52
CA MET A 55 12.25 3.85 2.61
C MET A 55 10.97 3.21 3.12
N LEU A 56 11.09 2.04 3.74
CA LEU A 56 9.96 1.39 4.38
C LEU A 56 9.51 2.16 5.62
N ASP A 57 10.44 2.83 6.33
CA ASP A 57 10.13 3.70 7.47
C ASP A 57 9.34 4.95 7.06
N ASP A 58 9.72 5.56 5.93
CA ASP A 58 9.12 6.78 5.37
C ASP A 58 7.95 6.51 4.40
N ALA A 59 7.58 5.24 4.23
CA ALA A 59 6.45 4.81 3.41
C ALA A 59 5.11 5.55 3.70
N PRO A 60 4.75 5.96 4.94
CA PRO A 60 3.49 6.66 5.21
C PRO A 60 3.29 7.93 4.37
N GLY A 61 4.35 8.71 4.14
CA GLY A 61 4.29 9.93 3.31
C GLY A 61 3.91 9.61 1.87
N THR A 62 4.53 8.56 1.32
CA THR A 62 4.27 8.12 -0.06
C THR A 62 2.92 7.43 -0.25
N CYS A 63 2.42 6.74 0.77
CA CYS A 63 1.08 6.18 0.77
C CYS A 63 0.03 7.28 0.53
N ILE A 64 0.20 8.48 1.08
CA ILE A 64 -0.71 9.61 0.88
C ILE A 64 -0.73 10.01 -0.60
N LEU A 65 0.45 10.26 -1.18
CA LEU A 65 0.57 10.67 -2.60
C LEU A 65 -0.01 9.64 -3.55
N ILE A 66 0.29 8.36 -3.32
CA ILE A 66 -0.14 7.27 -4.20
C ILE A 66 -1.63 6.96 -3.99
N SER A 67 -2.19 7.14 -2.79
CA SER A 67 -3.58 6.79 -2.48
C SER A 67 -4.65 7.54 -3.27
N ALA A 68 -4.37 8.76 -3.74
CA ALA A 68 -5.32 9.55 -4.50
C ALA A 68 -5.72 8.86 -5.83
N PHE A 69 -4.77 8.20 -6.48
CA PHE A 69 -4.98 7.54 -7.77
C PHE A 69 -5.87 6.29 -7.72
N PRO A 70 -5.65 5.27 -6.87
CA PRO A 70 -6.57 4.15 -6.72
C PRO A 70 -7.93 4.62 -6.20
N ALA A 71 -7.98 5.67 -5.38
CA ALA A 71 -9.25 6.27 -4.94
C ALA A 71 -10.03 6.90 -6.11
N LEU A 72 -9.34 7.52 -7.06
CA LEU A 72 -9.93 8.00 -8.31
C LEU A 72 -10.42 6.84 -9.19
N LEU A 73 -9.63 5.77 -9.34
CA LEU A 73 -9.97 4.61 -10.17
C LEU A 73 -11.22 3.88 -9.65
N ILE A 74 -11.31 3.68 -8.33
CA ILE A 74 -12.48 3.05 -7.73
C ILE A 74 -13.69 3.96 -7.80
N GLY A 75 -13.53 5.24 -7.45
CA GLY A 75 -14.60 6.23 -7.52
C GLY A 75 -15.19 6.27 -8.92
N LYS A 76 -14.35 6.40 -9.95
CA LYS A 76 -14.77 6.44 -11.36
C LYS A 76 -15.55 5.20 -11.76
N SER A 77 -15.20 4.03 -11.22
CA SER A 77 -15.93 2.78 -11.51
C SER A 77 -17.34 2.77 -10.93
N PHE A 78 -17.56 3.44 -9.79
CA PHE A 78 -18.88 3.65 -9.21
C PHE A 78 -19.67 4.76 -9.94
N SER A 79 -19.06 5.92 -10.17
CA SER A 79 -19.72 7.06 -10.81
C SER A 79 -20.12 6.78 -12.26
N ASN A 80 -19.26 6.12 -13.04
CA ASN A 80 -19.55 5.73 -14.42
C ASN A 80 -20.44 4.48 -14.53
N ARG A 81 -20.93 3.94 -13.40
CA ARG A 81 -21.79 2.76 -13.33
C ARG A 81 -21.21 1.50 -14.00
N THR A 82 -19.89 1.42 -14.17
CA THR A 82 -19.24 0.28 -14.84
C THR A 82 -19.37 -1.01 -14.04
N LEU A 83 -19.49 -0.90 -12.71
CA LEU A 83 -19.79 -2.04 -11.84
C LEU A 83 -21.22 -2.55 -12.04
N ILE A 84 -22.17 -1.65 -12.29
CA ILE A 84 -23.59 -2.00 -12.53
C ILE A 84 -23.73 -2.68 -13.89
N SER A 85 -23.09 -2.14 -14.94
CA SER A 85 -23.12 -2.77 -16.26
C SER A 85 -22.53 -4.18 -16.22
N LYS A 86 -21.41 -4.39 -15.51
CA LYS A 86 -20.82 -5.73 -15.31
C LYS A 86 -21.79 -6.72 -14.64
N ILE A 87 -22.62 -6.26 -13.72
CA ILE A 87 -23.67 -7.08 -13.09
C ILE A 87 -24.82 -7.34 -14.08
N ALA A 88 -25.24 -6.33 -14.85
CA ALA A 88 -26.28 -6.45 -15.87
C ALA A 88 -25.91 -7.44 -16.98
N TYR A 89 -24.62 -7.59 -17.30
CA TYR A 89 -24.10 -8.63 -18.21
C TYR A 89 -24.11 -10.05 -17.61
N GLY A 90 -24.74 -10.27 -16.45
CA GLY A 90 -24.95 -11.60 -15.85
C GLY A 90 -23.86 -12.05 -14.87
N ASN A 91 -22.95 -11.16 -14.45
CA ASN A 91 -21.94 -11.52 -13.45
C ASN A 91 -22.48 -11.40 -12.01
N SER A 92 -22.04 -12.30 -11.13
CA SER A 92 -22.42 -12.22 -9.71
C SER A 92 -21.81 -10.99 -9.02
N ARG A 93 -22.57 -10.36 -8.12
CA ARG A 93 -22.14 -9.17 -7.37
C ARG A 93 -20.80 -9.37 -6.65
N GLY A 94 -20.62 -10.52 -6.01
CA GLY A 94 -19.37 -10.90 -5.36
C GLY A 94 -18.20 -11.03 -6.35
N SER A 95 -18.39 -11.66 -7.51
CA SER A 95 -17.31 -11.77 -8.49
C SER A 95 -16.85 -10.42 -9.01
N VAL A 96 -17.78 -9.48 -9.25
CA VAL A 96 -17.47 -8.13 -9.71
C VAL A 96 -16.72 -7.37 -8.62
N PHE A 97 -17.23 -7.36 -7.39
CA PHE A 97 -16.60 -6.69 -6.25
C PHE A 97 -15.17 -7.21 -5.99
N PHE A 98 -15.01 -8.51 -5.80
CA PHE A 98 -13.70 -9.09 -5.50
C PHE A 98 -12.72 -8.95 -6.66
N SER A 99 -13.18 -9.03 -7.92
CA SER A 99 -12.29 -8.79 -9.06
C SER A 99 -11.73 -7.36 -9.08
N LYS A 100 -12.55 -6.36 -8.72
CA LYS A 100 -12.13 -4.96 -8.65
C LYS A 100 -11.27 -4.68 -7.42
N ALA A 101 -11.64 -5.22 -6.27
CA ALA A 101 -10.86 -5.11 -5.04
C ALA A 101 -9.46 -5.69 -5.21
N ILE A 102 -9.36 -6.91 -5.74
CA ILE A 102 -8.08 -7.59 -5.97
C ILE A 102 -7.24 -6.82 -7.00
N SER A 103 -7.84 -6.29 -8.07
CA SER A 103 -7.07 -5.54 -9.07
C SER A 103 -6.46 -4.28 -8.49
N ILE A 104 -7.23 -3.47 -7.78
CA ILE A 104 -6.73 -2.25 -7.13
C ILE A 104 -5.65 -2.57 -6.10
N LEU A 105 -5.86 -3.60 -5.27
CA LEU A 105 -4.91 -4.01 -4.23
C LEU A 105 -3.58 -4.48 -4.82
N ILE A 106 -3.58 -5.32 -5.86
CA ILE A 106 -2.34 -5.77 -6.54
C ILE A 106 -1.60 -4.59 -7.16
N ILE A 107 -2.31 -3.68 -7.81
CA ILE A 107 -1.69 -2.53 -8.49
C ILE A 107 -1.06 -1.56 -7.50
N THR A 108 -1.80 -1.20 -6.45
CA THR A 108 -1.31 -0.26 -5.44
C THR A 108 -0.12 -0.82 -4.66
N THR A 109 -0.17 -2.11 -4.28
CA THR A 109 0.96 -2.78 -3.63
C THR A 109 2.17 -2.88 -4.54
N ALA A 110 2.00 -3.21 -5.83
CA ALA A 110 3.11 -3.26 -6.78
C ALA A 110 3.78 -1.90 -6.94
N VAL A 111 3.00 -0.81 -7.04
CA VAL A 111 3.53 0.56 -7.14
C VAL A 111 4.32 0.94 -5.88
N MET A 112 3.83 0.64 -4.68
CA MET A 112 4.56 0.91 -3.44
C MET A 112 5.85 0.09 -3.31
N LEU A 113 5.86 -1.16 -3.77
CA LEU A 113 7.09 -1.95 -3.81
C LEU A 113 8.09 -1.35 -4.80
N ILE A 114 7.63 -0.94 -5.99
CA ILE A 114 8.49 -0.27 -6.98
C ILE A 114 9.13 0.98 -6.38
N TYR A 115 8.37 1.78 -5.63
CA TYR A 115 8.91 2.92 -4.88
C TYR A 115 10.07 2.49 -3.96
N SER A 116 9.82 1.56 -3.04
CA SER A 116 10.82 1.14 -2.04
C SER A 116 12.06 0.48 -2.65
N PHE A 117 11.90 -0.28 -3.73
CA PHE A 117 13.03 -0.92 -4.42
C PHE A 117 13.79 0.03 -5.33
N SER A 118 13.12 0.98 -5.99
CA SER A 118 13.78 1.92 -6.92
C SER A 118 14.82 2.78 -6.21
N GLY A 119 14.50 3.26 -5.02
CA GLY A 119 15.44 4.04 -4.25
C GLY A 119 16.56 3.20 -3.62
N ALA A 120 16.26 2.00 -3.11
CA ALA A 120 17.29 1.07 -2.65
C ALA A 120 18.27 0.70 -3.78
N PHE A 121 17.76 0.51 -5.00
CA PHE A 121 18.57 0.22 -6.19
C PHE A 121 19.47 1.41 -6.56
N ALA A 122 18.95 2.64 -6.54
CA ALA A 122 19.75 3.85 -6.80
C ALA A 122 20.92 4.01 -5.83
N VAL A 123 20.70 3.74 -4.53
CA VAL A 123 21.76 3.75 -3.51
C VAL A 123 22.76 2.61 -3.74
N THR A 124 22.26 1.41 -4.07
CA THR A 124 23.10 0.23 -4.31
C THR A 124 24.07 0.42 -5.48
N ILE A 125 23.66 1.10 -6.56
CA ILE A 125 24.54 1.41 -7.68
C ILE A 125 25.74 2.27 -7.24
N LYS A 126 25.52 3.20 -6.31
CA LYS A 126 26.53 4.18 -5.91
C LYS A 126 27.47 3.67 -4.81
N TYR A 127 26.96 2.91 -3.85
CA TYR A 127 27.70 2.51 -2.63
C TYR A 127 27.72 1.00 -2.35
N GLY A 128 27.07 0.20 -3.19
CA GLY A 128 26.88 -1.23 -2.96
C GLY A 128 25.74 -1.56 -1.99
N TRP A 129 25.40 -2.85 -1.89
CA TRP A 129 24.30 -3.31 -1.04
C TRP A 129 24.63 -3.23 0.47
N ASN A 130 25.91 -3.42 0.83
CA ASN A 130 26.49 -3.33 2.18
C ASN A 130 25.51 -3.70 3.31
N ALA A 131 25.08 -4.96 3.34
CA ALA A 131 24.23 -5.46 4.41
C ALA A 131 25.07 -5.86 5.65
N PRO A 132 24.60 -5.56 6.87
CA PRO A 132 25.29 -5.96 8.09
C PRO A 132 25.38 -7.48 8.23
N ALA A 133 26.45 -7.96 8.87
CA ALA A 133 26.70 -9.38 9.10
C ALA A 133 25.55 -10.00 9.92
N GLY A 134 24.79 -10.92 9.31
CA GLY A 134 23.62 -11.57 9.92
C GLY A 134 22.30 -11.35 9.17
N VAL A 135 22.27 -10.45 8.16
CA VAL A 135 21.11 -10.31 7.28
C VAL A 135 21.07 -11.45 6.26
N ASN A 136 20.24 -12.45 6.54
CA ASN A 136 19.97 -13.55 5.62
C ASN A 136 18.80 -13.25 4.69
N ILE A 137 18.74 -13.94 3.55
CA ILE A 137 17.61 -13.90 2.60
C ILE A 137 16.25 -14.14 3.28
N ILE A 138 16.21 -14.96 4.33
CA ILE A 138 14.99 -15.24 5.10
C ILE A 138 14.45 -13.97 5.76
N ILE A 139 15.31 -13.08 6.25
CA ILE A 139 14.92 -11.82 6.90
C ILE A 139 14.36 -10.87 5.86
N LEU A 140 15.00 -10.80 4.69
CA LEU A 140 14.52 -10.00 3.56
C LEU A 140 13.12 -10.45 3.11
N MET A 141 12.90 -11.76 3.02
CA MET A 141 11.59 -12.33 2.67
C MET A 141 10.52 -12.02 3.72
N LYS A 142 10.84 -12.06 5.02
CA LYS A 142 9.91 -11.67 6.08
C LYS A 142 9.50 -10.20 5.94
N ILE A 143 10.47 -9.30 5.72
CA ILE A 143 10.22 -7.87 5.53
C ILE A 143 9.31 -7.66 4.30
N LEU A 144 9.59 -8.34 3.19
CA LEU A 144 8.78 -8.25 1.98
C LEU A 144 7.34 -8.73 2.20
N ILE A 145 7.14 -9.83 2.92
CA ILE A 145 5.81 -10.34 3.27
C ILE A 145 5.07 -9.34 4.18
N CYS A 146 5.74 -8.81 5.20
CA CYS A 146 5.11 -7.86 6.12
C CYS A 146 4.73 -6.54 5.43
N THR A 147 5.61 -6.00 4.59
CA THR A 147 5.37 -4.75 3.85
C THR A 147 4.25 -4.90 2.84
N THR A 148 4.22 -6.00 2.08
CA THR A 148 3.11 -6.27 1.14
C THR A 148 1.77 -6.36 1.85
N LEU A 149 1.74 -7.09 2.97
CA LEU A 149 0.54 -7.24 3.80
C LEU A 149 0.06 -5.91 4.38
N LEU A 150 1.00 -5.05 4.81
CA LEU A 150 0.70 -3.71 5.30
C LEU A 150 0.08 -2.83 4.21
N TYR A 151 0.67 -2.81 3.02
CA TYR A 151 0.13 -2.04 1.90
C TYR A 151 -1.25 -2.53 1.48
N LEU A 152 -1.46 -3.86 1.44
CA LEU A 152 -2.78 -4.42 1.19
C LEU A 152 -3.82 -3.92 2.21
N ALA A 153 -3.46 -3.90 3.50
CA ALA A 153 -4.32 -3.44 4.57
C ALA A 153 -4.65 -1.93 4.45
N ILE A 154 -3.65 -1.08 4.20
CA ILE A 154 -3.84 0.37 4.06
C ILE A 154 -4.74 0.69 2.85
N PHE A 155 -4.46 0.09 1.69
CA PHE A 155 -5.24 0.37 0.48
C PHE A 155 -6.64 -0.26 0.49
N SER A 156 -6.91 -1.24 1.36
CA SER A 156 -8.26 -1.79 1.53
C SER A 156 -9.27 -0.73 2.04
N ILE A 157 -8.80 0.28 2.79
CA ILE A 157 -9.61 1.41 3.27
C ILE A 157 -10.19 2.22 2.10
N ILE A 158 -9.45 2.33 1.00
CA ILE A 158 -9.90 3.03 -0.21
C ILE A 158 -11.10 2.32 -0.83
N ILE A 159 -11.09 0.98 -0.81
CA ILE A 159 -12.20 0.16 -1.32
C ILE A 159 -13.44 0.36 -0.45
N PHE A 160 -13.27 0.39 0.87
CA PHE A 160 -14.35 0.64 1.81
C PHE A 160 -15.03 1.99 1.56
N PHE A 161 -14.27 3.08 1.46
CA PHE A 161 -14.85 4.39 1.14
C PHE A 161 -15.42 4.46 -0.27
N GLY A 162 -14.80 3.77 -1.23
CA GLY A 162 -15.31 3.57 -2.59
C GLY A 162 -16.77 3.10 -2.61
N VAL A 163 -17.06 2.07 -1.81
CA VAL A 163 -18.40 1.47 -1.71
C VAL A 163 -19.39 2.38 -0.97
N ILE A 164 -18.94 3.09 0.07
CA ILE A 164 -19.80 3.96 0.89
C ILE A 164 -20.27 5.17 0.10
N PHE A 165 -19.34 5.92 -0.49
CA PHE A 165 -19.66 7.21 -1.10
C PHE A 165 -20.14 7.09 -2.54
N ARG A 166 -19.63 6.09 -3.28
CA ARG A 166 -19.94 5.84 -4.71
C ARG A 166 -19.70 7.05 -5.65
N ASP A 167 -18.97 8.06 -5.19
CA ASP A 167 -18.70 9.32 -5.87
C ASP A 167 -17.19 9.56 -5.96
N ASN A 168 -16.68 9.96 -7.13
CA ASN A 168 -15.23 10.12 -7.37
C ASN A 168 -14.55 11.06 -6.38
N LEU A 169 -15.12 12.25 -6.18
CA LEU A 169 -14.49 13.30 -5.36
C LEU A 169 -14.52 12.94 -3.87
N LYS A 170 -15.66 12.45 -3.38
CA LYS A 170 -15.82 12.09 -1.96
C LYS A 170 -14.91 10.92 -1.58
N THR A 171 -14.77 9.91 -2.44
CA THR A 171 -13.91 8.76 -2.17
C THR A 171 -12.45 9.18 -2.08
N VAL A 172 -11.99 10.05 -2.97
CA VAL A 172 -10.62 10.58 -2.96
C VAL A 172 -10.36 11.40 -1.71
N ILE A 173 -11.20 12.41 -1.44
CA ILE A 173 -10.98 13.32 -0.32
C ILE A 173 -10.95 12.55 1.01
N VAL A 174 -11.93 11.67 1.24
CA VAL A 174 -12.02 10.94 2.51
C VAL A 174 -10.88 9.93 2.66
N SER A 175 -10.56 9.17 1.61
CA SER A 175 -9.44 8.21 1.68
C SER A 175 -8.10 8.91 1.93
N VAL A 176 -7.79 9.99 1.21
CA VAL A 176 -6.54 10.74 1.41
C VAL A 176 -6.48 11.34 2.82
N ILE A 177 -7.56 11.96 3.30
CA ILE A 177 -7.60 12.51 4.67
C ILE A 177 -7.39 11.41 5.72
N THR A 178 -8.02 10.24 5.55
CA THR A 178 -7.87 9.15 6.53
C THR A 178 -6.46 8.58 6.56
N ILE A 179 -5.81 8.42 5.40
CA ILE A 179 -4.42 7.96 5.31
C ILE A 179 -3.47 9.02 5.87
N LEU A 180 -3.73 10.31 5.59
CA LEU A 180 -2.99 11.43 6.15
C LEU A 180 -3.10 11.48 7.68
N MET A 181 -4.30 11.37 8.24
CA MET A 181 -4.49 11.34 9.69
C MET A 181 -3.78 10.16 10.33
N ASN A 182 -3.76 9.00 9.68
CA ASN A 182 -3.01 7.84 10.17
C ASN A 182 -1.49 8.08 10.16
N ALA A 183 -0.97 8.75 9.12
CA ALA A 183 0.44 9.14 9.05
C ALA A 183 0.82 10.17 10.12
N ILE A 184 -0.04 11.19 10.34
CA ILE A 184 0.16 12.19 11.40
C ILE A 184 0.13 11.54 12.78
N TYR A 185 -0.85 10.65 13.02
CA TYR A 185 -0.96 9.92 14.28
C TYR A 185 0.32 9.14 14.57
N LEU A 186 0.87 8.43 13.59
CA LEU A 186 2.15 7.72 13.71
C LEU A 186 3.31 8.65 14.04
N PHE A 187 3.39 9.81 13.39
CA PHE A 187 4.45 10.79 13.62
C PHE A 187 4.37 11.36 15.04
N VAL A 188 3.18 11.84 15.45
CA VAL A 188 2.94 12.44 16.77
C VAL A 188 3.12 11.41 17.88
N ALA A 189 2.55 10.21 17.73
CA ALA A 189 2.63 9.16 18.74
C ALA A 189 4.08 8.72 18.99
N ARG A 190 4.94 8.78 17.98
CA ARG A 190 6.39 8.57 18.13
C ARG A 190 7.04 9.70 18.92
N THR A 191 6.74 10.96 18.62
CA THR A 191 7.32 12.10 19.35
C THR A 191 6.92 12.14 20.83
N MET A 192 5.75 11.59 21.17
CA MET A 192 5.22 11.58 22.54
C MET A 192 5.39 10.25 23.27
N ASN A 193 6.15 9.28 22.73
CA ASN A 193 6.37 7.95 23.32
C ASN A 193 5.07 7.22 23.72
N LEU A 194 3.99 7.39 22.94
CA LEU A 194 2.72 6.73 23.22
C LEU A 194 2.80 5.22 22.94
N PRO A 195 2.03 4.38 23.65
CA PRO A 195 2.03 2.93 23.46
C PRO A 195 1.45 2.55 22.09
N LEU A 196 2.33 2.45 21.09
CA LEU A 196 2.03 2.09 19.70
C LEU A 196 2.08 0.57 19.43
N TYR A 197 1.92 -0.25 20.47
CA TYR A 197 2.20 -1.69 20.42
C TYR A 197 1.35 -2.46 19.39
N MET A 198 0.17 -1.97 19.02
CA MET A 198 -0.73 -2.60 18.05
C MET A 198 -0.87 -1.82 16.73
N HIS A 199 -0.10 -0.75 16.52
CA HIS A 199 -0.19 -0.06 15.23
C HIS A 199 0.62 -0.85 14.18
N PRO A 200 0.02 -1.27 13.05
CA PRO A 200 0.68 -2.16 12.09
C PRO A 200 1.96 -1.55 11.48
N MET A 201 1.97 -0.24 11.21
CA MET A 201 3.21 0.43 10.76
C MET A 201 4.32 0.46 11.83
N ASN A 202 3.97 0.50 13.13
CA ASN A 202 4.96 0.49 14.20
C ASN A 202 5.50 -0.93 14.42
N LEU A 203 4.65 -1.94 14.29
CA LEU A 203 5.06 -3.35 14.31
C LEU A 203 6.01 -3.71 13.16
N LEU A 204 5.82 -3.15 11.97
CA LEU A 204 6.77 -3.28 10.86
C LEU A 204 8.16 -2.75 11.28
N ARG A 205 8.22 -1.59 11.92
CA ARG A 205 9.48 -1.00 12.43
C ARG A 205 10.13 -1.88 13.49
N VAL A 206 9.34 -2.43 14.41
CA VAL A 206 9.84 -3.36 15.42
C VAL A 206 10.44 -4.60 14.75
N ILE A 207 9.81 -5.17 13.73
CA ILE A 207 10.34 -6.31 12.96
C ILE A 207 11.62 -5.94 12.20
N LEU A 208 11.71 -4.71 11.68
CA LEU A 208 12.92 -4.19 11.03
C LEU A 208 14.09 -4.05 12.01
N THR A 209 13.82 -3.75 13.29
CA THR A 209 14.84 -3.59 14.33
C THR A 209 15.14 -4.86 15.14
N HIS A 210 14.17 -5.76 15.32
CA HIS A 210 14.26 -6.96 16.15
C HIS A 210 13.72 -8.16 15.34
N ASN A 211 14.63 -9.03 14.92
CA ASN A 211 14.32 -10.20 14.09
C ASN A 211 13.73 -11.37 14.91
N SER A 212 12.62 -11.13 15.60
CA SER A 212 11.93 -12.18 16.35
C SER A 212 10.82 -12.84 15.51
N ILE A 213 10.74 -14.17 15.55
CA ILE A 213 9.71 -14.95 14.84
C ILE A 213 8.31 -14.64 15.40
N PHE A 214 8.22 -14.43 16.71
CA PHE A 214 6.97 -14.13 17.39
C PHE A 214 6.32 -12.84 16.88
N GLN A 215 7.08 -11.74 16.78
CA GLN A 215 6.57 -10.46 16.28
C GLN A 215 6.12 -10.55 14.83
N PHE A 216 6.83 -11.32 13.98
CA PHE A 216 6.42 -11.59 12.61
C PHE A 216 5.04 -12.27 12.54
N ILE A 217 4.80 -13.29 13.39
CA ILE A 217 3.52 -13.99 13.45
C ILE A 217 2.42 -13.04 13.95
N SER A 218 2.65 -12.31 15.03
CA SER A 218 1.68 -11.37 15.59
C SER A 218 1.26 -10.30 14.56
N PHE A 219 2.22 -9.71 13.87
CA PHE A 219 1.96 -8.69 12.85
C PHE A 219 1.18 -9.25 11.65
N SER A 220 1.59 -10.42 11.15
CA SER A 220 0.91 -11.03 10.00
C SER A 220 -0.53 -11.39 10.33
N LEU A 221 -0.81 -11.92 11.52
CA LEU A 221 -2.18 -12.20 11.98
C LEU A 221 -3.02 -10.93 12.05
N GLU A 222 -2.51 -9.87 12.67
CA GLU A 222 -3.24 -8.61 12.82
C GLU A 222 -3.60 -7.99 11.46
N GLY A 223 -2.64 -7.95 10.53
CA GLY A 223 -2.91 -7.40 9.20
C GLY A 223 -3.85 -8.27 8.35
N ILE A 224 -3.82 -9.60 8.48
CA ILE A 224 -4.80 -10.50 7.83
C ILE A 224 -6.20 -10.24 8.39
N ILE A 225 -6.32 -10.14 9.72
CA ILE A 225 -7.59 -9.89 10.40
C ILE A 225 -8.16 -8.53 9.95
N LEU A 226 -7.34 -7.48 9.96
CA LEU A 226 -7.76 -6.13 9.57
C LEU A 226 -8.18 -6.06 8.11
N LEU A 227 -7.39 -6.65 7.20
CA LEU A 227 -7.74 -6.77 5.78
C LEU A 227 -9.06 -7.54 5.57
N GLY A 228 -9.23 -8.66 6.28
CA GLY A 228 -10.43 -9.49 6.22
C GLY A 228 -11.67 -8.74 6.70
N ILE A 229 -11.58 -8.04 7.83
CA ILE A 229 -12.67 -7.23 8.38
C ILE A 229 -13.07 -6.12 7.40
N ILE A 230 -12.11 -5.36 6.87
CA ILE A 230 -12.42 -4.25 5.97
C ILE A 230 -13.05 -4.76 4.67
N LEU A 231 -12.53 -5.83 4.07
CA LEU A 231 -13.09 -6.37 2.82
C LEU A 231 -14.47 -7.00 3.02
N THR A 232 -14.70 -7.68 4.15
CA THR A 232 -16.02 -8.26 4.47
C THR A 232 -17.07 -7.19 4.74
N LEU A 233 -16.73 -6.14 5.50
CA LEU A 233 -17.60 -4.98 5.70
C LEU A 233 -17.91 -4.29 4.36
N SER A 234 -16.88 -4.05 3.54
CA SER A 234 -17.04 -3.46 2.21
C SER A 234 -17.98 -4.28 1.32
N TYR A 235 -17.83 -5.61 1.33
CA TYR A 235 -18.69 -6.51 0.57
C TYR A 235 -20.12 -6.53 1.08
N ASN A 236 -20.34 -6.54 2.40
CA ASN A 236 -21.67 -6.52 3.00
C ASN A 236 -22.43 -5.24 2.62
N ILE A 237 -21.75 -4.09 2.66
CA ILE A 237 -22.33 -2.84 2.18
C ILE A 237 -22.67 -2.98 0.69
N PHE A 238 -21.70 -3.37 -0.15
CA PHE A 238 -21.90 -3.50 -1.60
C PHE A 238 -23.04 -4.45 -1.99
N ARG A 239 -23.24 -5.54 -1.24
CA ARG A 239 -24.32 -6.51 -1.48
C ARG A 239 -25.70 -5.90 -1.26
N ASN A 240 -25.84 -5.11 -0.19
CA ASN A 240 -27.10 -4.51 0.25
C ASN A 240 -27.40 -3.18 -0.44
N CYS A 241 -26.43 -2.63 -1.18
CA CYS A 241 -26.59 -1.44 -1.98
C CYS A 241 -27.60 -1.66 -3.12
N GLU A 242 -28.68 -0.89 -3.14
CA GLU A 242 -29.49 -0.74 -4.35
C GLU A 242 -28.64 -0.08 -5.44
N LEU A 243 -28.48 -0.80 -6.55
CA LEU A 243 -27.79 -0.34 -7.75
C LEU A 243 -28.86 0.37 -8.61
N LYS A 244 -29.08 1.67 -8.37
CA LYS A 244 -29.94 2.54 -9.20
C LYS A 244 -29.18 3.12 -10.39
#